data_AF-A0A9E3PKG0-F1
#
_entry.id   AF-A0A9E3PKG0-F1
#
_cell.length_a   1.000
_cell.length_b   1.000
_cell.length_c   1.000
_cell.angle_alpha   90.00
_cell.angle_beta   90.00
_cell.angle_gamma   90.00
#
_symmetry.space_group_name_H-M   'P 1'
#
loop_
_entity.id
_entity.type
_entity.pdbx_description
1 polymer ?
#
loop_
_entity_poly.entity_id
_entity_poly.type
_entity_poly.pdbx_seq_one_letter_code
_entity_poly.pdbx_strand_id
1 'polypeptide(L)'
;MSKQTYLVTAKAGRRVAGQVVPGEELNGQWQPRVGHALELTALEAEYELRERTIIPQSAASFGDPPTAAEPLKAPSAKRGSKAD
;
A
#
# COMPACT_ATOMS: atom_id res chain seq x y z
N MET A 1 -20.45 11.34 -10.07
CA MET A 1 -19.39 11.81 -9.16
C MET A 1 -18.14 11.01 -9.46
N SER A 2 -17.04 11.66 -9.81
CA SER A 2 -15.80 10.97 -10.13
C SER A 2 -15.11 10.53 -8.84
N LYS A 3 -14.79 9.24 -8.75
CA LYS A 3 -13.94 8.72 -7.66
C LYS A 3 -12.48 8.94 -8.03
N GLN A 4 -11.66 9.21 -7.03
CA GLN A 4 -10.22 9.30 -7.15
C GLN A 4 -9.58 8.28 -6.22
N THR A 5 -8.40 7.82 -6.59
CA THR A 5 -7.66 6.85 -5.79
C THR A 5 -6.79 7.57 -4.78
N TYR A 6 -6.98 7.21 -3.52
CA TYR A 6 -6.22 7.71 -2.38
C TYR A 6 -5.49 6.55 -1.70
N LEU A 7 -4.33 6.83 -1.13
CA LEU A 7 -3.55 5.86 -0.38
C LEU A 7 -3.70 6.14 1.11
N VAL A 8 -3.96 5.07 1.86
CA VAL A 8 -4.01 5.05 3.32
C VAL A 8 -2.63 5.31 3.92
N THR A 9 -2.56 6.11 4.97
CA THR A 9 -1.32 6.40 5.72
C THR A 9 -1.27 5.66 7.06
N ALA A 10 -0.13 5.74 7.76
CA ALA A 10 0.02 5.17 9.10
C ALA A 10 -0.89 5.81 10.17
N LYS A 11 -1.46 6.99 9.87
CA LYS A 11 -2.41 7.67 10.78
C LYS A 11 -3.85 7.22 10.61
N ALA A 12 -4.15 6.44 9.57
CA ALA A 12 -5.50 5.98 9.32
C ALA A 12 -6.00 5.06 10.44
N GLY A 13 -7.28 5.20 10.78
CA GLY A 13 -7.96 4.24 11.65
C GLY A 13 -8.49 3.03 10.89
N ARG A 14 -9.18 2.13 11.61
CA ARG A 14 -9.80 0.92 11.04
C ARG A 14 -10.83 1.23 9.94
N ARG A 15 -11.36 2.44 9.94
CA ARG A 15 -12.25 2.96 8.91
C ARG A 15 -11.79 4.34 8.45
N VAL A 16 -11.84 4.54 7.14
CA VAL A 16 -11.49 5.79 6.45
C VAL A 16 -12.65 6.11 5.51
N ALA A 17 -13.28 7.26 5.66
CA ALA A 17 -14.46 7.65 4.87
C ALA A 17 -15.57 6.56 4.81
N GLY A 18 -15.77 5.83 5.91
CA GLY A 18 -16.74 4.74 5.99
C GLY A 18 -16.30 3.40 5.37
N GLN A 19 -15.15 3.35 4.68
CA GLN A 19 -14.58 2.12 4.14
C GLN A 19 -13.68 1.42 5.17
N VAL A 20 -13.70 0.09 5.21
CA VAL A 20 -12.83 -0.69 6.10
C VAL A 20 -11.45 -0.78 5.49
N VAL A 21 -10.47 -0.27 6.23
CA VAL A 21 -9.06 -0.35 5.83
C VAL A 21 -8.51 -1.70 6.30
N PRO A 22 -7.83 -2.47 5.43
CA PRO A 22 -7.12 -3.67 5.88
C PRO A 22 -5.96 -3.26 6.77
N GLY A 23 -5.74 -4.01 7.85
CA GLY A 23 -4.68 -3.74 8.80
C GLY A 23 -4.47 -4.93 9.72
N GLU A 24 -3.40 -4.90 10.49
CA GLU A 24 -2.99 -5.98 11.38
C GLU A 24 -2.89 -5.45 12.80
N GLU A 25 -3.22 -6.30 13.78
CA GLU A 25 -3.02 -5.97 15.19
C GLU A 25 -1.58 -6.31 15.57
N LEU A 26 -0.76 -5.29 15.83
CA LEU A 26 0.63 -5.43 16.22
C LEU A 26 0.80 -4.86 17.63
N ASN A 27 1.26 -5.68 18.57
CA ASN A 27 1.44 -5.28 19.98
C ASN A 27 0.16 -4.74 20.66
N GLY A 28 -1.00 -5.31 20.34
CA GLY A 28 -2.29 -4.87 20.88
C GLY A 28 -2.78 -3.52 20.35
N GLN A 29 -2.14 -2.99 19.30
CA GLN A 29 -2.59 -1.81 18.58
C GLN A 29 -2.89 -2.18 17.13
N TRP A 30 -4.05 -1.75 16.64
CA TRP A 30 -4.41 -1.95 15.24
C TRP A 30 -3.60 -0.99 14.35
N GLN A 31 -2.86 -1.53 13.39
CA GLN A 31 -2.08 -0.77 12.41
C GLN A 31 -2.69 -0.89 11.01
N PRO A 32 -3.00 0.23 10.33
CA PRO A 32 -3.50 0.20 8.97
C PRO A 32 -2.42 -0.27 8.00
N ARG A 33 -2.84 -0.93 6.92
CA ARG A 33 -1.96 -1.22 5.78
C ARG A 33 -1.69 0.08 5.01
N VAL A 34 -0.56 0.71 5.31
CA VAL A 34 -0.07 1.90 4.62
C VAL A 34 0.10 1.63 3.13
N GLY A 35 -0.30 2.59 2.29
CA GLY A 35 -0.28 2.44 0.83
C GLY A 35 -1.47 1.68 0.26
N HIS A 36 -2.45 1.27 1.09
CA HIS A 36 -3.68 0.66 0.58
C HIS A 36 -4.49 1.69 -0.22
N ALA A 37 -4.90 1.31 -1.43
CA ALA A 37 -5.67 2.17 -2.32
C ALA A 37 -7.16 2.13 -1.97
N LEU A 38 -7.75 3.30 -1.75
CA LEU A 38 -9.17 3.51 -1.56
C LEU A 38 -9.72 4.39 -2.70
N GLU A 39 -10.84 3.99 -3.26
CA GLU A 39 -11.56 4.78 -4.26
C GLU A 39 -12.62 5.62 -3.56
N LEU A 40 -12.35 6.91 -3.40
CA LEU A 40 -13.19 7.86 -2.67
C LEU A 40 -13.61 9.00 -3.60
N THR A 41 -14.82 9.51 -3.41
CA THR A 41 -15.21 10.79 -4.00
C THR A 41 -14.49 11.95 -3.31
N ALA A 42 -14.45 13.12 -3.96
CA ALA A 42 -13.84 14.32 -3.36
C ALA A 42 -14.47 14.69 -2.01
N LEU A 43 -15.79 14.48 -1.85
CA LEU A 43 -16.51 14.73 -0.60
C LEU A 43 -16.11 13.75 0.51
N GLU A 44 -15.98 12.47 0.19
CA GLU A 44 -15.53 11.44 1.12
C GLU A 44 -14.08 11.66 1.57
N ALA A 45 -13.23 12.13 0.66
CA ALA A 45 -11.81 12.35 0.92
C ALA A 45 -11.50 13.66 1.66
N GLU A 46 -12.38 14.67 1.63
CA GLU A 46 -12.10 16.01 2.17
C GLU A 46 -11.70 15.98 3.65
N TYR A 47 -12.45 15.23 4.47
CA TYR A 47 -12.17 15.08 5.90
C TYR A 47 -10.87 14.30 6.15
N GLU A 48 -10.68 13.19 5.45
CA GLU A 48 -9.53 12.30 5.62
C GLU A 48 -8.21 12.96 5.15
N LEU A 49 -8.25 13.77 4.09
CA LEU A 49 -7.12 14.57 3.63
C LEU A 49 -6.72 15.62 4.67
N ARG A 50 -7.70 16.25 5.34
CA ARG A 50 -7.47 17.22 6.42
C ARG A 50 -6.82 16.57 7.64
N GLU A 51 -7.29 15.39 8.02
CA GLU A 51 -6.75 14.59 9.13
C GLU A 51 -5.42 13.90 8.77
N ARG A 52 -5.01 13.97 7.50
CA ARG A 52 -3.82 13.31 6.95
C ARG A 52 -3.86 11.80 7.15
N THR A 53 -5.04 11.21 7.14
CA THR A 53 -5.24 9.74 7.19
C THR A 53 -5.06 9.12 5.81
N ILE A 54 -5.29 9.89 4.73
CA ILE A 54 -5.05 9.50 3.34
C ILE A 54 -4.22 10.55 2.58
N ILE A 55 -3.64 10.13 1.46
CA ILE A 55 -2.99 11.01 0.47
C ILE A 55 -3.45 10.65 -0.95
N PRO A 56 -3.56 11.60 -1.89
CA PRO A 56 -3.91 11.26 -3.27
C PRO A 56 -2.81 10.39 -3.90
N GLN A 57 -3.17 9.31 -4.59
CA GLN A 57 -2.20 8.42 -5.24
C GLN A 57 -1.31 9.18 -6.24
N SER A 58 -1.86 10.21 -6.89
CA SER A 58 -1.10 11.09 -7.79
C SER A 58 0.05 11.82 -7.06
N ALA A 59 -0.12 12.14 -5.77
CA ALA A 59 0.97 12.70 -4.95
C ALA A 59 1.94 11.64 -4.42
N ALA A 60 1.52 10.36 -4.34
CA ALA A 60 2.38 9.26 -3.93
C ALA A 60 3.31 8.74 -5.05
N SER A 61 3.12 9.17 -6.30
CA SER A 61 3.96 8.77 -7.44
C SER A 61 5.30 9.54 -7.55
N PHE A 62 5.69 10.29 -6.52
CA PHE A 62 6.98 11.00 -6.46
C PHE A 62 7.97 10.39 -5.44
N GLY A 63 7.89 9.08 -5.21
CA GLY A 63 8.89 8.32 -4.46
C GLY A 63 8.60 6.84 -4.58
N ASP A 64 9.56 6.09 -5.15
CA ASP A 64 9.67 4.65 -5.35
C ASP A 64 8.52 3.73 -4.88
N PRO A 65 8.07 2.78 -5.74
CA PRO A 65 7.26 1.66 -5.25
C PRO A 65 8.05 0.93 -4.15
N PRO A 66 7.43 0.51 -3.03
CA PRO A 66 8.05 -0.53 -2.22
C PRO A 66 8.19 -1.73 -3.14
N THR A 67 9.43 -2.09 -3.47
CA THR A 67 9.82 -3.29 -4.22
C THR A 67 8.91 -4.44 -3.80
N ALA A 68 7.88 -4.69 -4.60
CA ALA A 68 7.09 -5.89 -4.52
C ALA A 68 8.10 -7.01 -4.76
N ALA A 69 8.34 -7.80 -3.72
CA ALA A 69 9.13 -9.02 -3.68
C ALA A 69 9.57 -9.49 -5.08
N GLU A 70 10.84 -9.26 -5.42
CA GLU A 70 11.47 -10.01 -6.50
C GLU A 70 11.27 -11.50 -6.16
N PRO A 71 10.56 -12.30 -6.97
CA PRO A 71 10.69 -13.74 -6.85
C PRO A 71 12.15 -14.03 -7.20
N LEU A 72 12.92 -14.56 -6.24
CA LEU A 72 14.28 -15.06 -6.41
C LEU A 72 14.35 -15.95 -7.67
N LYS A 73 14.69 -15.33 -8.80
CA LYS A 73 14.76 -15.99 -10.10
C LYS A 73 16.21 -16.44 -10.30
N ALA A 74 16.47 -17.66 -9.81
CA ALA A 74 17.50 -18.62 -10.21
C ALA A 74 19.00 -18.23 -10.18
N PRO A 75 19.87 -19.19 -9.82
CA PRO A 75 21.06 -19.43 -10.61
C PRO A 75 20.82 -20.62 -11.53
N SER A 76 20.62 -20.34 -12.82
CA SER A 76 21.02 -21.28 -13.86
C SER A 76 22.54 -21.42 -13.82
N ALA A 77 23.05 -22.54 -13.32
CA ALA A 77 24.44 -22.94 -13.53
C ALA A 77 24.47 -24.35 -14.12
N LYS A 78 24.53 -24.35 -15.45
CA LYS A 78 24.84 -25.46 -16.34
C LYS A 78 26.31 -25.87 -16.14
N ARG A 79 26.57 -27.13 -15.78
CA ARG A 79 27.72 -27.98 -16.15
C ARG A 79 27.53 -29.33 -15.44
N GLY A 80 27.27 -30.45 -16.11
CA GLY A 80 27.92 -30.92 -17.32
C GLY A 80 29.16 -31.73 -16.92
N SER A 81 29.00 -33.05 -16.91
CA SER A 81 29.94 -34.12 -16.54
C SER A 81 31.33 -34.05 -17.18
N LYS A 82 32.37 -34.48 -16.43
CA LYS A 82 33.53 -35.32 -16.84
C LYS A 82 34.46 -35.47 -15.60
N ALA A 83 34.60 -36.61 -14.91
CA ALA A 83 35.31 -37.85 -15.27
C ALA A 83 36.80 -37.64 -15.60
N ASP A 84 37.65 -37.75 -14.59
CA ASP A 84 39.00 -38.35 -14.66
C ASP A 84 39.30 -39.00 -13.29
#